data_AF-A0A2N3LLQ1-F1
#
_entry.id   AF-A0A2N3LLQ1-F1
#
_cell.length_a   1.000
_cell.length_b   1.000
_cell.length_c   1.000
_cell.angle_alpha   90.00
_cell.angle_beta   90.00
_cell.angle_gamma   90.00
#
_symmetry.space_group_name_H-M   'P 1'
#
loop_
_entity.id
_entity.type
_entity.pdbx_description
1 polymer ?
#
loop_
_entity_poly.entity_id
_entity_poly.type
_entity_poly.pdbx_seq_one_letter_code
_entity_poly.pdbx_strand_id
1 'polypeptide(L)' 'MANFLREAVEKKKQMYIQKLLNAGVYKVSDRQLYDLTLSELETIYKARVERR' A
#
# COMPACT_ATOMS: atom_id res chain seq x y z
N MET A 1 14.59 -12.82 18.45
CA MET A 1 15.05 -11.89 17.39
C MET A 1 14.49 -12.36 16.05
N ALA A 2 13.17 -12.25 15.80
CA ALA A 2 12.52 -13.00 14.70
C ALA A 2 11.44 -12.24 13.91
N ASN A 3 11.23 -10.94 14.14
CA ASN A 3 10.12 -10.21 13.51
C ASN A 3 10.54 -9.14 12.50
N PHE A 4 11.83 -9.00 12.18
CA PHE A 4 12.32 -8.03 11.19
C PHE A 4 11.63 -8.14 9.83
N LEU A 5 11.34 -9.36 9.37
CA LEU A 5 10.58 -9.57 8.13
C LEU A 5 9.15 -9.05 8.24
N ARG A 6 8.48 -9.32 9.37
CA ARG A 6 7.10 -8.86 9.61
C ARG A 6 7.05 -7.34 9.67
N GLU A 7 7.97 -6.72 10.41
CA GLU A 7 8.07 -5.26 10.50
C GLU A 7 8.39 -4.62 9.15
N ALA A 8 9.28 -5.22 8.35
CA ALA A 8 9.60 -4.71 7.02
C ALA A 8 8.39 -4.79 6.06
N VAL A 9 7.62 -5.87 6.14
CA VAL A 9 6.39 -6.07 5.36
C VAL A 9 5.30 -5.08 5.78
N GLU A 10 5.09 -4.90 7.09
CA GLU A 10 4.15 -3.92 7.65
C GLU A 10 4.52 -2.49 7.25
N LYS A 11 5.81 -2.12 7.37
CA LYS A 11 6.33 -0.82 6.92
C LYS A 11 6.07 -0.61 5.44
N LYS A 12 6.38 -1.60 4.59
CA LYS A 12 6.07 -1.51 3.15
C LYS A 12 4.58 -1.30 2.92
N LYS A 13 3.72 -2.03 3.62
CA LYS A 13 2.26 -1.92 3.48
C LYS A 13 1.79 -0.50 3.79
N GLN A 14 2.22 0.05 4.92
CA GLN A 14 1.91 1.43 5.30
C GLN A 14 2.48 2.45 4.29
N MET A 15 3.67 2.20 3.75
CA MET A 15 4.29 3.07 2.74
C MET A 15 3.46 3.11 1.45
N TYR A 16 2.96 1.97 0.97
CA TYR A 16 2.09 1.94 -0.21
C TYR A 16 0.72 2.56 0.07
N ILE A 17 0.12 2.32 1.24
CA ILE A 17 -1.13 2.98 1.65
C ILE A 17 -0.96 4.50 1.60
N GLN A 18 0.09 5.03 2.25
CA GLN A 18 0.39 6.47 2.24
C GLN A 18 0.62 7.00 0.82
N LYS A 19 1.34 6.27 -0.04
CA LYS A 19 1.56 6.66 -1.43
C LYS A 19 0.26 6.69 -2.25
N LEU A 20 -0.62 5.70 -2.08
CA LEU A 20 -1.90 5.62 -2.78
C LEU A 20 -2.88 6.71 -2.32
N LEU A 21 -2.88 7.01 -1.01
CA LEU A 21 -3.62 8.14 -0.44
C LEU A 21 -3.11 9.47 -1.00
N ASN A 22 -1.79 9.68 -0.99
CA ASN A 22 -1.19 10.92 -1.49
C ASN A 22 -1.34 11.09 -3.00
N ALA A 23 -1.36 10.00 -3.75
CA ALA A 23 -1.68 10.00 -5.18
C ALA A 23 -3.16 10.30 -5.46
N GLY A 24 -4.01 10.43 -4.44
CA GLY A 24 -5.45 10.67 -4.58
C GLY A 24 -6.22 9.50 -5.18
N VAL A 25 -5.61 8.30 -5.22
CA VAL A 25 -6.21 7.09 -5.79
C VAL A 25 -7.24 6.50 -4.83
N TYR A 26 -6.96 6.56 -3.53
CA TYR A 26 -7.85 6.10 -2.47
C TYR A 26 -8.05 7.19 -1.40
N LYS A 27 -9.18 7.13 -0.70
CA LYS A 27 -9.47 7.96 0.48
C LYS A 27 -9.18 7.17 1.75
N VAL A 28 -8.78 7.86 2.83
CA VAL A 28 -8.60 7.24 4.16
C VAL A 28 -9.89 6.62 4.68
N SER A 29 -11.06 7.12 4.28
CA SER A 29 -12.34 6.53 4.67
C SER A 29 -12.71 5.27 3.89
N ASP A 30 -11.94 4.92 2.86
CA ASP A 30 -12.24 3.79 2.00
C ASP A 30 -11.83 2.49 2.71
N ARG A 31 -12.81 1.76 3.25
CA ARG A 31 -12.54 0.49 3.95
C ARG A 31 -11.82 -0.50 3.05
N GLN A 32 -12.04 -0.42 1.74
CA GLN A 32 -11.33 -1.26 0.78
C GLN A 32 -9.82 -1.06 0.88
N LEU A 33 -9.32 0.17 1.10
CA LEU A 33 -7.88 0.43 1.19
C LEU A 33 -7.18 -0.37 2.30
N TYR A 34 -7.87 -0.56 3.43
CA TYR A 34 -7.35 -1.33 4.57
C TYR A 34 -7.59 -2.83 4.44
N ASP A 35 -8.60 -3.22 3.66
CA ASP A 35 -8.89 -4.61 3.31
C ASP A 35 -7.86 -5.17 2.33
N LEU A 36 -7.29 -4.32 1.46
CA LEU A 36 -6.27 -4.71 0.50
C LEU A 36 -5.01 -5.28 1.16
N THR A 37 -4.50 -6.34 0.53
CA THR A 37 -3.21 -6.94 0.90
C THR A 37 -2.05 -6.12 0.36
N LEU A 38 -0.84 -6.33 0.89
CA LEU A 38 0.38 -5.64 0.43
C LEU A 38 0.57 -5.78 -1.09
N SER A 39 0.36 -6.98 -1.63
CA SER A 39 0.51 -7.28 -3.04
C SER A 39 -0.49 -6.52 -3.91
N GLU A 40 -1.72 -6.32 -3.44
CA GLU A 40 -2.73 -5.55 -4.17
C GLU A 40 -2.40 -4.07 -4.16
N LEU A 41 -2.03 -3.50 -3.01
CA LEU A 41 -1.55 -2.12 -2.91
C LEU A 41 -0.36 -1.88 -3.84
N GLU A 42 0.57 -2.83 -3.91
CA GLU A 42 1.74 -2.77 -4.79
C GLU A 42 1.34 -2.85 -6.27
N THR A 43 0.39 -3.72 -6.62
CA THR A 43 -0.12 -3.89 -7.99
C THR A 43 -0.82 -2.62 -8.47
N ILE A 44 -1.70 -2.06 -7.64
CA ILE A 44 -2.40 -0.80 -7.93
C ILE A 44 -1.38 0.34 -8.09
N TYR A 45 -0.40 0.42 -7.19
CA TYR A 45 0.64 1.43 -7.28
C TYR A 45 1.46 1.30 -8.57
N LYS A 46 1.89 0.08 -8.93
CA LYS A 46 2.61 -0.20 -10.18
C LYS A 46 1.77 0.16 -11.40
N ALA A 47 0.52 -0.30 -11.47
CA ALA A 47 -0.40 0.02 -12.55
C ALA A 47 -0.65 1.53 -12.71
N ARG A 48 -0.54 2.30 -11.61
CA ARG A 48 -0.63 3.77 -11.65
C ARG A 48 0.67 4.46 -12.04
N VAL A 49 1.82 3.93 -11.64
CA VAL A 49 3.14 4.47 -12.00
C VAL A 49 3.50 4.16 -13.45
N GLU A 50 3.15 2.99 -13.97
CA GLU A 50 3.43 2.58 -15.37
C GLU A 50 2.60 3.34 -16.40
N ARG A 51 1.57 4.08 -15.99
CA ARG A 51 0.76 4.94 -16.87
C ARG A 51 1.24 6.40 -16.94
N ARG A 52 2.40 6.73 -16.36
CA ARG A 52 3.00 8.07 -16.39
C ARG A 52 4.17 8.17 -17.36
#